data_AF-A0A958R4V1-F1
#
_entry.id   AF-A0A958R4V1-F1
#
_cell.length_a   1.000
_cell.length_b   1.000
_cell.length_c   1.000
_cell.angle_alpha   90.00
_cell.angle_beta   90.00
_cell.angle_gamma   90.00
#
_symmetry.space_group_name_H-M   'P 1'
#
loop_
_entity.id
_entity.type
_entity.pdbx_description
1 polymer ?
#
loop_
_entity_poly.entity_id
_entity_poly.type
_entity_poly.pdbx_seq_one_letter_code
_entity_poly.pdbx_strand_id
1 'polypeptide(L)'
;MKKHCVIKIILFVILGSQLLRAQSVNIPLNSVKKPASDLIYQDKVLDPSEASQISKNGLDISELNPKDNKFWQNQSYPVSDSSINKFPDDQAGVLFQDVEAVINELLTVTVRVQSKQNPNEYYRLSISRYSHSFMMRAALLRRLGYYIPALKQYENLKLFFQNEKKKKVFLENLQSGMVVDTESSPWIRENNTQEHSLTLADC
;
A
#
# COMPACT_ATOMS: atom_id res chain seq x y z
N MET A 1 37.29 44.20 17.92
CA MET A 1 37.38 43.49 16.63
C MET A 1 36.45 42.26 16.46
N LYS A 2 35.47 41.95 17.33
CA LYS A 2 34.60 40.75 17.18
C LYS A 2 33.14 40.98 16.75
N LYS A 3 32.63 42.22 16.77
CA LYS A 3 31.20 42.51 16.51
C LYS A 3 30.77 42.46 15.02
N HIS A 4 31.71 42.65 14.09
CA HIS A 4 31.40 42.67 12.65
C HIS A 4 31.32 41.28 12.01
N CYS A 5 31.83 40.24 12.69
CA CYS A 5 31.79 38.86 12.20
C CYS A 5 30.42 38.20 12.48
N VAL A 6 29.84 38.46 13.65
CA VAL A 6 28.55 37.89 14.08
C VAL A 6 27.38 38.40 13.22
N ILE A 7 27.40 39.68 12.83
CA ILE A 7 26.37 40.28 11.98
C ILE A 7 26.36 39.69 10.56
N LYS A 8 27.53 39.34 9.99
CA LYS A 8 27.60 38.69 8.67
C LYS A 8 27.07 37.26 8.69
N ILE A 9 27.25 36.54 9.79
CA ILE A 9 26.76 35.16 9.95
C ILE A 9 25.23 35.14 10.10
N ILE A 10 24.65 36.07 10.86
CA ILE A 10 23.19 36.18 11.02
C ILE A 10 22.51 36.57 9.70
N LEU A 11 23.11 37.47 8.90
CA LEU A 11 22.56 37.86 7.60
C LEU A 11 22.58 36.71 6.58
N PHE A 12 23.56 35.81 6.66
CA PHE A 12 23.67 34.65 5.77
C PHE A 12 22.67 33.54 6.10
N VAL A 13 22.31 33.37 7.38
CA VAL A 13 21.29 32.39 7.82
C VAL A 13 19.87 32.83 7.42
N ILE A 14 19.59 34.13 7.37
CA ILE A 14 18.27 34.64 6.98
C ILE A 14 18.04 34.53 5.46
N LEU A 15 19.08 34.67 4.62
CA LEU A 15 18.95 34.48 3.17
C LEU A 15 18.77 33.01 2.72
N GLY A 16 19.09 32.02 3.56
CA GLY A 16 19.01 30.59 3.22
C GLY A 16 17.63 29.93 3.42
N SER A 17 16.66 30.63 4.02
CA SER A 17 15.40 30.02 4.49
C SER A 17 14.21 30.12 3.50
N GLN A 18 14.43 30.64 2.30
CA GLN A 18 13.35 30.96 1.34
C GLN A 18 12.95 29.81 0.37
N LEU A 19 13.41 28.57 0.60
CA LEU A 19 13.12 27.43 -0.29
C LEU A 19 12.14 26.40 0.26
N LEU A 20 11.29 26.78 1.23
CA LEU A 20 10.11 25.98 1.56
C LEU A 20 9.00 26.28 0.54
N ARG A 21 9.05 25.63 -0.63
CA ARG A 21 7.90 25.58 -1.52
C ARG A 21 6.87 24.62 -0.95
N ALA A 22 5.89 25.16 -0.23
CA ALA A 22 4.64 24.45 0.01
C ALA A 22 4.04 24.11 -1.36
N GLN A 23 4.05 22.84 -1.73
CA GLN A 23 3.36 22.37 -2.93
C GLN A 23 1.86 22.49 -2.67
N SER A 24 1.22 23.47 -3.30
CA SER A 24 -0.23 23.52 -3.36
C SER A 24 -0.70 22.66 -4.53
N VAL A 25 -1.45 21.61 -4.22
CA VAL A 25 -2.18 20.85 -5.23
C VAL A 25 -3.53 21.55 -5.40
N ASN A 26 -3.68 22.31 -6.48
CA ASN A 26 -4.99 22.84 -6.87
C ASN A 26 -5.78 21.69 -7.51
N ILE A 27 -6.81 21.21 -6.81
CA ILE A 27 -7.82 20.33 -7.40
C ILE A 27 -8.86 21.24 -8.06
N PRO A 28 -8.94 21.31 -9.40
CA PRO A 28 -9.93 22.13 -10.06
C PRO A 28 -11.34 21.63 -9.69
N LEU A 29 -12.12 22.49 -9.04
CA LEU A 29 -13.49 22.19 -8.61
C LEU A 29 -14.41 21.86 -9.81
N ASN A 30 -14.08 22.40 -11.00
CA ASN A 30 -14.80 22.17 -12.25
C ASN A 30 -14.00 21.28 -13.22
N SER A 31 -13.42 20.19 -12.73
CA SER A 31 -12.81 19.22 -13.65
C SER A 31 -13.91 18.47 -14.40
N VAL A 32 -13.94 18.56 -15.73
CA VAL A 32 -14.81 17.73 -16.58
C VAL A 32 -14.27 16.30 -16.55
N LYS A 33 -14.55 15.58 -15.47
CA LYS A 33 -14.33 14.14 -15.41
C LYS A 33 -15.59 13.46 -15.92
N LYS A 34 -15.40 12.53 -16.85
CA LYS A 34 -16.46 11.65 -17.34
C LYS A 34 -17.11 10.97 -16.13
N PRO A 35 -18.42 11.12 -15.90
CA PRO A 35 -19.13 10.42 -14.83
C PRO A 35 -19.02 8.89 -14.98
N ALA A 36 -19.25 8.17 -13.88
CA ALA A 36 -19.36 6.72 -13.91
C ALA A 36 -20.48 6.28 -14.88
N SER A 37 -20.28 5.16 -15.56
CA SER A 37 -21.16 4.67 -16.63
C SER A 37 -22.20 3.65 -16.16
N ASP A 38 -22.28 3.44 -14.86
CA ASP A 38 -23.08 2.41 -14.21
C ASP A 38 -23.95 2.95 -13.09
N LEU A 39 -24.07 4.28 -12.94
CA LEU A 39 -24.94 4.90 -11.93
C LEU A 39 -26.41 4.53 -12.16
N ILE A 40 -27.16 4.25 -11.10
CA ILE A 40 -28.60 4.00 -11.16
C ILE A 40 -29.34 5.26 -10.70
N TYR A 41 -30.31 5.69 -11.51
CA TYR A 41 -31.27 6.73 -11.15
C TYR A 41 -32.65 6.33 -11.67
N GLN A 42 -33.66 6.32 -10.79
CA GLN A 42 -35.04 5.94 -11.14
C GLN A 42 -35.13 4.58 -11.87
N ASP A 43 -34.48 3.56 -11.30
CA ASP A 43 -34.40 2.19 -11.84
C ASP A 43 -33.74 2.04 -13.23
N LYS A 44 -33.13 3.11 -13.75
CA LYS A 44 -32.39 3.12 -15.01
C LYS A 44 -30.90 3.28 -14.76
N VAL A 45 -30.09 2.50 -15.48
CA VAL A 45 -28.64 2.70 -15.56
C VAL A 45 -28.36 3.88 -16.48
N LEU A 46 -27.67 4.88 -15.96
CA LEU A 46 -27.29 6.09 -16.68
C LEU A 46 -26.01 5.85 -17.47
N ASP A 47 -26.00 6.30 -18.72
CA ASP A 47 -24.74 6.50 -19.42
C ASP A 47 -24.04 7.79 -18.93
N PRO A 48 -22.72 7.97 -19.22
CA PRO A 48 -21.98 9.13 -18.76
C PRO A 48 -22.51 10.49 -19.24
N SER A 49 -23.17 10.54 -20.40
CA SER A 49 -23.78 11.76 -20.94
C SER A 49 -25.05 12.10 -20.17
N GLU A 50 -25.89 11.10 -19.89
CA GLU A 50 -27.10 11.26 -19.07
C GLU A 50 -26.75 11.70 -17.64
N ALA A 51 -25.78 11.03 -17.00
CA ALA A 51 -25.29 11.42 -15.69
C ALA A 51 -24.74 12.86 -15.68
N SER A 52 -24.03 13.28 -16.74
CA SER A 52 -23.55 14.66 -16.86
C SER A 52 -24.68 15.68 -17.01
N GLN A 53 -25.72 15.35 -17.78
CA GLN A 53 -26.88 16.23 -17.93
C GLN A 53 -27.63 16.39 -16.61
N ILE A 54 -27.87 15.29 -15.90
CA ILE A 54 -28.57 15.31 -14.61
C ILE A 54 -27.76 16.08 -13.56
N SER A 55 -26.43 15.92 -13.54
CA SER A 55 -25.54 16.71 -12.68
C SER A 55 -25.59 18.21 -12.99
N LYS A 56 -25.58 18.59 -14.28
CA LYS A 56 -25.74 20.00 -14.70
C LYS A 56 -27.10 20.59 -14.32
N ASN A 57 -28.13 19.75 -14.21
CA ASN A 57 -29.47 20.15 -13.78
C ASN A 57 -29.60 20.30 -12.25
N GLY A 58 -28.49 20.18 -11.51
CA GLY A 58 -28.42 20.46 -10.07
C GLY A 58 -28.54 19.23 -9.16
N LEU A 59 -28.69 18.02 -9.72
CA LEU A 59 -28.64 16.80 -8.91
C LEU A 59 -27.20 16.46 -8.53
N ASP A 60 -26.94 16.15 -7.26
CA ASP A 60 -25.65 15.60 -6.85
C ASP A 60 -25.56 14.11 -7.21
N ILE A 61 -24.82 13.81 -8.28
CA ILE A 61 -24.63 12.43 -8.74
C ILE A 61 -23.69 11.61 -7.83
N SER A 62 -23.04 12.23 -6.84
CA SER A 62 -22.20 11.51 -5.86
C SER A 62 -23.02 10.72 -4.84
N GLU A 63 -24.31 11.01 -4.71
CA GLU A 63 -25.27 10.26 -3.88
C GLU A 63 -25.84 9.03 -4.60
N LEU A 64 -25.62 8.91 -5.92
CA LEU A 64 -26.11 7.79 -6.71
C LEU A 64 -25.19 6.58 -6.57
N ASN A 65 -25.81 5.42 -6.40
CA ASN A 65 -25.11 4.15 -6.37
C ASN A 65 -24.92 3.60 -7.79
N PRO A 66 -23.78 2.94 -8.08
CA PRO A 66 -23.63 2.16 -9.30
C PRO A 66 -24.51 0.91 -9.27
N LYS A 67 -24.63 0.26 -10.42
CA LYS A 67 -25.29 -1.04 -10.53
C LYS A 67 -24.46 -2.13 -9.89
N ASP A 68 -25.11 -2.88 -9.00
CA ASP A 68 -24.57 -4.10 -8.39
C ASP A 68 -23.95 -5.03 -9.43
N ASN A 69 -22.76 -5.53 -9.13
CA ASN A 69 -22.00 -6.46 -9.96
C ASN A 69 -21.10 -7.35 -9.08
N LYS A 70 -20.19 -8.12 -9.71
CA LYS A 70 -19.29 -9.01 -8.98
C LYS A 70 -18.26 -8.30 -8.10
N PHE A 71 -17.98 -7.03 -8.37
CA PHE A 71 -16.97 -6.23 -7.67
C PHE A 71 -17.58 -5.24 -6.70
N TRP A 72 -18.73 -4.66 -7.00
CA TRP A 72 -19.41 -3.69 -6.15
C TRP A 72 -20.82 -4.16 -5.83
N GLN A 73 -21.22 -4.04 -4.57
CA GLN A 73 -22.55 -4.34 -4.08
C GLN A 73 -22.97 -3.22 -3.13
N ASN A 74 -24.27 -2.89 -3.12
CA ASN A 74 -24.81 -1.87 -2.22
C ASN A 74 -24.88 -2.33 -0.75
N GLN A 75 -23.73 -2.65 -0.18
CA GLN A 75 -23.54 -3.04 1.22
C GLN A 75 -22.14 -2.67 1.68
N SER A 76 -21.93 -2.49 2.98
CA SER A 76 -20.58 -2.23 3.52
C SER A 76 -19.92 -3.53 3.95
N TYR A 77 -18.68 -3.77 3.52
CA TYR A 77 -17.88 -4.90 3.98
C TYR A 77 -17.04 -4.51 5.21
N PRO A 78 -16.88 -5.42 6.20
CA PRO A 78 -16.03 -5.16 7.36
C PRO A 78 -14.56 -5.07 6.92
N VAL A 79 -13.74 -4.25 7.60
CA VAL A 79 -12.31 -4.08 7.23
C VAL A 79 -11.55 -5.39 7.35
N SER A 80 -11.85 -6.16 8.40
CA SER A 80 -11.40 -7.53 8.62
C SER A 80 -12.50 -8.54 8.25
N ASP A 81 -12.14 -9.74 7.85
CA ASP A 81 -13.07 -10.86 7.63
C ASP A 81 -12.59 -12.09 8.41
N SER A 82 -13.51 -12.91 8.91
CA SER A 82 -13.23 -14.25 9.45
C SER A 82 -12.44 -15.16 8.50
N SER A 83 -12.49 -14.93 7.18
CA SER A 83 -11.63 -15.60 6.19
C SER A 83 -10.12 -15.27 6.35
N ILE A 84 -9.78 -14.24 7.14
CA ILE A 84 -8.41 -13.90 7.58
C ILE A 84 -7.78 -15.02 8.43
N ASN A 85 -8.59 -15.91 9.03
CA ASN A 85 -8.07 -17.05 9.79
C ASN A 85 -7.26 -18.04 8.94
N LYS A 86 -7.24 -17.87 7.62
CA LYS A 86 -6.42 -18.68 6.71
C LYS A 86 -5.01 -18.13 6.49
N PHE A 87 -4.65 -16.96 7.02
CA PHE A 87 -3.29 -16.45 6.85
C PHE A 87 -2.30 -17.20 7.76
N PRO A 88 -1.02 -17.31 7.36
CA PRO A 88 0.01 -17.91 8.21
C PRO A 88 0.05 -17.31 9.61
N ASP A 89 0.38 -18.16 10.57
CA ASP A 89 0.76 -17.76 11.92
C ASP A 89 2.10 -17.02 11.87
N ASP A 90 2.12 -15.84 12.49
CA ASP A 90 3.26 -14.93 12.57
C ASP A 90 4.42 -15.52 13.38
N GLN A 91 4.11 -16.25 14.46
CA GLN A 91 5.08 -16.88 15.36
C GLN A 91 5.72 -18.11 14.72
N ALA A 92 4.95 -18.91 13.99
CA ALA A 92 5.47 -20.06 13.27
C ALA A 92 6.32 -19.65 12.06
N GLY A 93 5.96 -18.54 11.42
CA GLY A 93 6.61 -18.02 10.22
C GLY A 93 6.29 -18.83 8.95
N VAL A 94 7.01 -18.51 7.88
CA VAL A 94 6.75 -19.04 6.54
C VAL A 94 8.03 -19.49 5.83
N LEU A 95 7.89 -20.46 4.93
CA LEU A 95 8.97 -20.92 4.06
C LEU A 95 8.97 -20.10 2.77
N PHE A 96 10.05 -19.37 2.52
CA PHE A 96 10.24 -18.62 1.28
C PHE A 96 10.39 -19.57 0.09
N GLN A 97 9.62 -19.32 -0.97
CA GLN A 97 9.69 -20.10 -2.21
C GLN A 97 10.43 -19.31 -3.29
N ASP A 98 9.89 -18.15 -3.64
CA ASP A 98 10.47 -17.30 -4.68
C ASP A 98 10.01 -15.84 -4.63
N VAL A 99 10.77 -14.99 -5.34
CA VAL A 99 10.33 -13.63 -5.67
C VAL A 99 9.45 -13.71 -6.92
N GLU A 100 8.21 -13.22 -6.83
CA GLU A 100 7.29 -13.21 -7.98
C GLU A 100 7.39 -11.92 -8.78
N ALA A 101 7.61 -10.78 -8.11
CA ALA A 101 7.73 -9.48 -8.77
C ALA A 101 8.50 -8.48 -7.91
N VAL A 102 9.27 -7.64 -8.59
CA VAL A 102 9.91 -6.44 -8.03
C VAL A 102 9.33 -5.25 -8.81
N ILE A 103 8.56 -4.41 -8.13
CA ILE A 103 7.82 -3.30 -8.75
C ILE A 103 8.37 -1.99 -8.19
N ASN A 104 9.40 -1.47 -8.83
CA ASN A 104 10.16 -0.31 -8.36
C ASN A 104 9.30 0.96 -8.29
N GLU A 105 8.35 1.15 -9.21
CA GLU A 105 7.45 2.30 -9.25
C GLU A 105 6.53 2.35 -8.02
N LEU A 106 6.24 1.17 -7.44
CA LEU A 106 5.44 1.03 -6.23
C LEU A 106 6.28 0.74 -5.00
N LEU A 107 7.62 0.72 -5.11
CA LEU A 107 8.55 0.34 -4.04
C LEU A 107 8.09 -0.92 -3.31
N THR A 108 7.74 -1.96 -4.08
CA THR A 108 7.07 -3.17 -3.60
C THR A 108 7.74 -4.42 -4.15
N VAL A 109 8.04 -5.37 -3.27
CA VAL A 109 8.48 -6.72 -3.63
C VAL A 109 7.38 -7.70 -3.26
N THR A 110 7.00 -8.55 -4.21
CA THR A 110 6.01 -9.60 -4.02
C THR A 110 6.68 -10.96 -4.03
N VAL A 111 6.41 -11.77 -3.01
CA VAL A 111 7.01 -13.08 -2.83
C VAL A 111 5.97 -14.16 -2.64
N ARG A 112 6.32 -15.36 -3.09
CA ARG A 112 5.57 -16.58 -2.80
C ARG A 112 6.16 -17.24 -1.57
N VAL A 113 5.30 -17.60 -0.64
CA VAL A 113 5.66 -18.32 0.57
C VAL A 113 4.73 -19.51 0.80
N GLN A 114 5.17 -20.45 1.61
CA GLN A 114 4.41 -21.62 2.05
C GLN A 114 4.28 -21.57 3.57
N SER A 115 3.10 -21.94 4.09
CA SER A 115 2.91 -22.03 5.54
C SER A 115 3.80 -23.13 6.13
N LYS A 116 4.44 -22.82 7.26
CA LYS A 116 5.23 -23.81 7.99
C LYS A 116 4.35 -24.77 8.79
N GLN A 117 3.15 -24.32 9.19
CA GLN A 117 2.18 -25.14 9.91
C GLN A 117 1.39 -26.07 8.97
N ASN A 118 1.09 -25.60 7.76
CA ASN A 118 0.35 -26.36 6.76
C ASN A 118 1.09 -26.33 5.41
N PRO A 119 1.87 -27.37 5.08
CA PRO A 119 2.64 -27.42 3.84
C PRO A 119 1.80 -27.36 2.56
N ASN A 120 0.49 -27.60 2.61
CA ASN A 120 -0.36 -27.52 1.41
C ASN A 120 -0.84 -26.09 1.11
N GLU A 121 -0.53 -25.13 1.97
CA GLU A 121 -1.01 -23.75 1.85
C GLU A 121 0.10 -22.81 1.38
N TYR A 122 -0.20 -22.11 0.29
CA TYR A 122 0.69 -21.13 -0.33
C TYR A 122 0.07 -19.75 -0.30
N TYR A 123 0.92 -18.74 -0.08
CA TYR A 123 0.52 -17.36 0.06
C TYR A 123 1.40 -16.46 -0.78
N ARG A 124 0.82 -15.32 -1.12
CA ARG A 124 1.53 -14.18 -1.69
C ARG A 124 1.67 -13.12 -0.60
N LEU A 125 2.90 -12.72 -0.33
CA LEU A 125 3.20 -11.60 0.55
C LEU A 125 3.71 -10.44 -0.30
N SER A 126 3.28 -9.23 0.04
CA SER A 126 3.81 -8.01 -0.54
C SER A 126 4.49 -7.21 0.56
N ILE A 127 5.75 -6.87 0.32
CA ILE A 127 6.58 -6.08 1.21
C ILE A 127 6.74 -4.73 0.53
N SER A 128 6.21 -3.67 1.13
CA SER A 128 6.15 -2.35 0.50
C SER A 128 6.44 -1.20 1.46
N ARG A 129 7.02 -0.11 0.94
CA ARG A 129 7.08 1.19 1.63
C ARG A 129 5.71 1.85 1.81
N TYR A 130 4.70 1.36 1.10
CA TYR A 130 3.34 1.88 1.11
C TYR A 130 2.32 0.88 1.67
N SER A 131 2.76 -0.11 2.46
CA SER A 131 1.90 -1.18 2.98
C SER A 131 0.67 -0.64 3.72
N HIS A 132 0.84 0.33 4.63
CA HIS A 132 -0.28 0.98 5.32
C HIS A 132 -1.24 1.68 4.35
N SER A 133 -0.73 2.39 3.34
CA SER A 133 -1.57 3.05 2.32
C SER A 133 -2.39 2.04 1.53
N PHE A 134 -1.83 0.87 1.18
CA PHE A 134 -2.56 -0.20 0.53
C PHE A 134 -3.66 -0.78 1.43
N MET A 135 -3.37 -0.96 2.73
CA MET A 135 -4.37 -1.43 3.69
C MET A 135 -5.50 -0.43 3.90
N MET A 136 -5.19 0.86 4.04
CA MET A 136 -6.20 1.91 4.14
C MET A 136 -7.07 1.96 2.90
N ARG A 137 -6.47 1.86 1.70
CA ARG A 137 -7.21 1.81 0.44
C ARG A 137 -8.12 0.57 0.37
N ALA A 138 -7.63 -0.59 0.76
CA ALA A 138 -8.43 -1.81 0.79
C ALA A 138 -9.60 -1.69 1.78
N ALA A 139 -9.35 -1.17 2.99
CA ALA A 139 -10.36 -0.91 3.99
C ALA A 139 -11.44 0.06 3.47
N LEU A 140 -11.04 1.17 2.84
CA LEU A 140 -11.95 2.14 2.24
C LEU A 140 -12.80 1.51 1.14
N LEU A 141 -12.19 0.79 0.19
CA LEU A 141 -12.92 0.12 -0.89
C LEU A 141 -13.96 -0.85 -0.34
N ARG A 142 -13.60 -1.65 0.67
CA ARG A 142 -14.54 -2.56 1.36
C ARG A 142 -15.69 -1.80 2.01
N ARG A 143 -15.41 -0.68 2.68
CA ARG A 143 -16.44 0.16 3.29
C ARG A 143 -17.39 0.79 2.27
N LEU A 144 -16.89 1.12 1.08
CA LEU A 144 -17.66 1.64 -0.06
C LEU A 144 -18.46 0.57 -0.80
N GLY A 145 -18.34 -0.72 -0.43
CA GLY A 145 -19.09 -1.82 -1.03
C GLY A 145 -18.37 -2.58 -2.12
N TYR A 146 -17.06 -2.42 -2.25
CA TYR A 146 -16.26 -3.30 -3.11
C TYR A 146 -15.94 -4.62 -2.43
N TYR A 147 -16.31 -5.73 -3.07
CA TYR A 147 -15.93 -7.08 -2.68
C TYR A 147 -14.49 -7.40 -3.12
N ILE A 148 -13.54 -7.07 -2.24
CA ILE A 148 -12.11 -7.41 -2.37
C ILE A 148 -11.64 -8.19 -1.14
N PRO A 149 -10.64 -9.08 -1.24
CA PRO A 149 -10.12 -9.79 -0.07
C PRO A 149 -9.62 -8.82 1.03
N ALA A 150 -9.84 -9.17 2.29
CA ALA A 150 -9.23 -8.45 3.40
C ALA A 150 -7.71 -8.72 3.45
N LEU A 151 -6.93 -7.71 3.81
CA LEU A 151 -5.49 -7.81 3.95
C LEU A 151 -5.11 -8.01 5.42
N LYS A 152 -4.12 -8.86 5.69
CA LYS A 152 -3.50 -9.02 7.01
C LYS A 152 -2.14 -8.33 7.03
N GLN A 153 -1.91 -7.53 8.06
CA GLN A 153 -0.60 -6.99 8.40
C GLN A 153 0.11 -7.90 9.38
N TYR A 154 1.42 -8.01 9.23
CA TYR A 154 2.28 -8.69 10.18
C TYR A 154 3.20 -7.66 10.80
N GLU A 155 3.10 -7.49 12.12
CA GLU A 155 4.06 -6.65 12.85
C GLU A 155 5.47 -7.23 12.75
N ASN A 156 5.56 -8.57 12.84
CA ASN A 156 6.78 -9.33 12.66
C ASN A 156 6.43 -10.61 11.89
N LEU A 157 7.28 -10.99 10.93
CA LEU A 157 7.14 -12.26 10.24
C LEU A 157 8.52 -12.87 9.99
N LYS A 158 8.71 -14.10 10.48
CA LYS A 158 9.93 -14.87 10.22
C LYS A 158 9.81 -15.64 8.91
N LEU A 159 10.74 -15.38 7.99
CA LEU A 159 10.92 -16.11 6.74
C LEU A 159 12.08 -17.07 6.88
N PHE A 160 11.87 -18.32 6.48
CA PHE A 160 12.90 -19.35 6.39
C PHE A 160 13.24 -19.62 4.93
N PHE A 161 14.52 -19.68 4.63
CA PHE A 161 15.02 -19.88 3.27
C PHE A 161 15.65 -21.26 3.16
N GLN A 162 15.59 -21.84 1.96
CA GLN A 162 16.22 -23.15 1.71
C GLN A 162 17.74 -23.11 1.95
N ASN A 163 18.38 -21.97 1.70
CA ASN A 163 19.80 -21.75 1.91
C ASN A 163 20.11 -20.25 1.95
N GLU A 164 21.32 -19.94 2.38
CA GLU A 164 21.83 -18.57 2.47
C GLU A 164 21.87 -17.83 1.13
N LYS A 165 22.15 -18.55 0.02
CA LYS A 165 22.18 -17.95 -1.33
C LYS A 165 20.80 -17.40 -1.73
N LYS A 166 19.73 -18.16 -1.48
CA LYS A 166 18.34 -17.73 -1.72
C LYS A 166 17.98 -16.53 -0.83
N LYS A 167 18.38 -16.52 0.43
CA LYS A 167 18.18 -15.37 1.33
C LYS A 167 18.89 -14.12 0.82
N LYS A 168 20.14 -14.25 0.36
CA LYS A 168 20.90 -13.13 -0.21
C LYS A 168 20.23 -12.54 -1.45
N VAL A 169 19.79 -13.37 -2.39
CA VAL A 169 19.04 -12.92 -3.57
C VAL A 169 17.74 -12.20 -3.17
N PHE A 170 17.05 -12.69 -2.15
CA PHE A 170 15.87 -12.01 -1.61
C PHE A 170 16.20 -10.62 -1.05
N LEU A 171 17.26 -10.49 -0.25
CA LEU A 171 17.72 -9.19 0.28
C LEU A 171 18.14 -8.22 -0.84
N GLU A 172 18.83 -8.69 -1.88
CA GLU A 172 19.19 -7.88 -3.05
C GLU A 172 17.94 -7.36 -3.80
N ASN A 173 16.90 -8.18 -3.91
CA ASN A 173 15.62 -7.77 -4.48
C ASN A 173 14.88 -6.74 -3.60
N LEU A 174 14.93 -6.88 -2.27
CA LEU A 174 14.40 -5.87 -1.35
C LEU A 174 15.15 -4.54 -1.50
N GLN A 175 16.49 -4.59 -1.48
CA GLN A 175 17.34 -3.41 -1.59
C GLN A 175 17.10 -2.66 -2.89
N SER A 176 17.06 -3.37 -4.02
CA SER A 176 16.81 -2.76 -5.34
C SER A 176 15.36 -2.33 -5.53
N GLY A 177 14.39 -3.16 -5.14
CA GLY A 177 12.97 -2.93 -5.37
C GLY A 177 12.36 -1.84 -4.50
N MET A 178 12.84 -1.69 -3.28
CA MET A 178 12.29 -0.75 -2.30
C MET A 178 13.23 0.42 -2.01
N VAL A 179 14.46 0.35 -2.55
CA VAL A 179 15.51 1.36 -2.34
C VAL A 179 15.77 1.54 -0.84
N VAL A 180 16.12 0.44 -0.19
CA VAL A 180 16.40 0.35 1.26
C VAL A 180 17.75 -0.31 1.51
N ASP A 181 18.48 0.15 2.51
CA ASP A 181 19.69 -0.53 2.97
C ASP A 181 19.30 -1.70 3.87
N THR A 182 19.42 -2.93 3.37
CA THR A 182 19.04 -4.13 4.11
C THR A 182 19.98 -4.49 5.26
N GLU A 183 21.14 -3.85 5.38
CA GLU A 183 22.06 -4.10 6.49
C GLU A 183 21.73 -3.26 7.74
N SER A 184 21.15 -2.07 7.53
CA SER A 184 20.85 -1.12 8.61
C SER A 184 19.36 -0.78 8.76
N SER A 185 18.51 -1.28 7.88
CA SER A 185 17.08 -0.96 7.89
C SER A 185 16.36 -1.51 9.12
N PRO A 186 15.47 -0.71 9.76
CA PRO A 186 14.65 -1.17 10.88
C PRO A 186 13.65 -2.27 10.48
N TRP A 187 13.41 -2.46 9.17
CA TRP A 187 12.54 -3.52 8.65
C TRP A 187 13.13 -4.92 8.78
N ILE A 188 14.43 -5.04 9.04
CA ILE A 188 15.09 -6.32 9.31
C ILE A 188 15.44 -6.35 10.79
N ARG A 189 14.64 -7.07 11.58
CA ARG A 189 14.89 -7.21 13.03
C ARG A 189 15.92 -8.27 13.35
N GLU A 190 15.94 -9.34 12.58
CA GLU A 190 16.86 -10.46 12.78
C GLU A 190 17.29 -11.02 11.43
N ASN A 191 18.58 -11.26 11.24
CA ASN A 191 19.15 -11.92 10.07
C ASN A 191 20.08 -13.05 10.53
N ASN A 192 19.56 -14.28 10.55
CA ASN A 192 20.28 -15.46 11.03
C ASN A 192 20.83 -16.25 9.83
N THR A 193 22.16 -16.39 9.77
CA THR A 193 22.87 -17.10 8.71
C THR A 193 22.93 -18.62 8.92
N GLN A 194 22.82 -19.08 10.18
CA GLN A 194 22.85 -20.50 10.52
C GLN A 194 21.51 -21.18 10.25
N GLU A 195 20.41 -20.52 10.63
CA GLU A 195 19.04 -21.00 10.37
C GLU A 195 18.52 -20.63 8.97
N HIS A 196 19.31 -19.87 8.20
CA HIS A 196 18.90 -19.28 6.92
C HIS A 196 17.56 -18.57 7.05
N SER A 197 17.41 -17.71 8.06
CA SER A 197 16.14 -17.04 8.36
C SER A 197 16.27 -15.53 8.48
N LEU A 198 15.17 -14.83 8.21
CA LEU A 198 15.06 -13.38 8.32
C LEU A 198 13.74 -13.03 9.03
N THR A 199 13.79 -12.17 10.03
CA THR A 199 12.58 -11.60 10.66
C THR A 199 12.37 -10.21 10.10
N LEU A 200 11.32 -10.07 9.29
CA LEU A 200 10.87 -8.78 8.79
C LEU A 200 9.94 -8.12 9.80
N ALA A 201 10.03 -6.80 9.92
CA ALA A 201 9.15 -6.01 10.74
C ALA A 201 8.46 -4.91 9.95
N ASP A 202 7.26 -4.60 10.42
CA ASP A 202 6.50 -3.42 10.02
C ASP A 202 7.08 -2.19 10.75
N CYS A 203 7.39 -1.12 10.01
CA CYS A 203 7.88 0.14 10.57
C CYS A 203 7.25 1.34 9.88
#